data_AF-A0A4W5PRL1-F1
#
_entry.id   AF-A0A4W5PRL1-F1
#
_cell.length_a   1.000
_cell.length_b   1.000
_cell.length_c   1.000
_cell.angle_alpha   90.00
_cell.angle_beta   90.00
_cell.angle_gamma   90.00
#
_symmetry.space_group_name_H-M   'P 1'
#
loop_
_entity.id
_entity.type
_entity.pdbx_description
1 polymer ?
#
loop_
_entity_poly.entity_id
_entity_poly.type
_entity_poly.pdbx_seq_one_letter_code
_entity_poly.pdbx_strand_id
1 'polypeptide(L)'
;QLVAGLTVYTETRDRLTSVISYVYNGYSVAFIGTRSGRLKKVRVDGPPEGGVQYETLTVMTGGSPILRDMAFSLDRNSLYIMSDNQVRNLPFPTLTEMFIG
;
A
#
# COMPACT_ATOMS: atom_id res chain seq x y z
N GLN A 1 -22.86 -11.77 -17.66
CA GLN A 1 -21.42 -12.10 -17.75
C GLN A 1 -20.81 -11.89 -16.38
N LEU A 2 -20.08 -12.88 -15.84
CA LEU A 2 -19.42 -12.77 -14.53
C LEU A 2 -18.01 -12.22 -14.75
N VAL A 3 -17.64 -11.14 -14.07
CA VAL A 3 -16.27 -10.61 -14.06
C VAL A 3 -15.62 -11.11 -12.77
N ALA A 4 -14.54 -11.89 -12.90
CA ALA A 4 -13.74 -12.36 -11.77
C ALA A 4 -12.40 -11.61 -11.73
N GLY A 5 -12.03 -11.12 -10.55
CA GLY A 5 -10.71 -10.53 -10.32
C GLY A 5 -9.68 -11.58 -9.91
N LEU A 6 -8.40 -11.24 -10.03
CA LEU A 6 -7.30 -12.00 -9.42
C LEU A 6 -7.08 -11.52 -7.99
N THR A 7 -7.19 -12.42 -7.01
CA THR A 7 -6.85 -12.10 -5.63
C THR A 7 -5.33 -12.02 -5.48
N VAL A 8 -4.81 -10.86 -5.08
CA VAL A 8 -3.38 -10.62 -4.87
C VAL A 8 -2.98 -10.57 -3.41
N TYR A 9 -3.90 -10.19 -2.51
CA TYR A 9 -3.63 -10.06 -1.09
C TYR A 9 -4.93 -10.12 -0.30
N THR A 10 -4.90 -10.78 0.86
CA THR A 10 -6.03 -10.88 1.79
C THR A 10 -5.59 -10.55 3.21
N GLU A 11 -6.45 -9.92 3.98
CA GLU A 11 -6.22 -9.58 5.39
C GLU A 11 -7.48 -9.90 6.20
N THR A 12 -7.29 -10.50 7.38
CA THR A 12 -8.39 -11.02 8.21
C THR A 12 -8.58 -10.25 9.51
N ARG A 13 -7.54 -9.53 9.99
CA ARG A 13 -7.57 -8.83 11.29
C ARG A 13 -7.72 -7.33 11.15
N ASP A 14 -7.06 -6.75 10.16
CA ASP A 14 -6.97 -5.30 9.99
C ASP A 14 -7.53 -4.86 8.64
N ARG A 15 -8.84 -4.61 8.60
CA ARG A 15 -9.60 -4.30 7.38
C ARG A 15 -8.85 -3.30 6.48
N LEU A 16 -8.69 -3.67 5.21
CA LEU A 16 -8.11 -2.81 4.17
C LEU A 16 -9.12 -1.70 3.82
N THR A 17 -8.65 -0.46 3.70
CA THR A 17 -9.50 0.73 3.53
C THR A 17 -9.19 1.56 2.29
N SER A 18 -7.98 1.45 1.76
CA SER A 18 -7.53 2.25 0.62
C SER A 18 -6.42 1.52 -0.14
N VAL A 19 -6.22 1.89 -1.40
CA VAL A 19 -5.16 1.35 -2.23
C VAL A 19 -4.66 2.41 -3.21
N ILE A 20 -3.34 2.47 -3.38
CA ILE A 20 -2.67 3.13 -4.51
C ILE A 20 -1.56 2.20 -5.00
N SER A 21 -1.22 2.25 -6.27
CA SER A 21 -0.17 1.40 -6.83
C SER A 21 0.77 2.19 -7.72
N TYR A 22 1.99 1.68 -7.84
CA TYR A 22 3.02 2.24 -8.71
C TYR A 22 3.87 1.12 -9.31
N VAL A 23 4.26 1.29 -10.57
CA VAL A 23 5.20 0.40 -11.25
C VAL A 23 6.60 0.96 -11.10
N TYR A 24 7.50 0.15 -10.56
CA TYR A 24 8.88 0.52 -10.37
C TYR A 24 9.81 -0.60 -10.83
N ASN A 25 10.70 -0.28 -11.77
CA ASN A 25 11.66 -1.23 -12.34
C ASN A 25 11.01 -2.56 -12.80
N GLY A 26 9.81 -2.48 -13.39
CA GLY A 26 9.05 -3.64 -13.87
C GLY A 26 8.20 -4.34 -12.80
N TYR A 27 8.34 -4.00 -11.51
CA TYR A 27 7.52 -4.54 -10.43
C TYR A 27 6.33 -3.63 -10.13
N SER A 28 5.14 -4.22 -9.95
CA SER A 28 3.97 -3.50 -9.44
C SER A 28 3.96 -3.56 -7.92
N VAL A 29 3.96 -2.40 -7.26
CA VAL A 29 3.84 -2.29 -5.81
C VAL A 29 2.49 -1.66 -5.45
N ALA A 30 1.72 -2.36 -4.62
CA ALA A 30 0.49 -1.86 -4.03
C ALA A 30 0.75 -1.37 -2.60
N PHE A 31 0.36 -0.13 -2.33
CA PHE A 31 0.33 0.48 -1.01
C PHE A 31 -1.11 0.44 -0.51
N ILE A 32 -1.34 -0.33 0.55
CA ILE A 32 -2.69 -0.65 1.03
C ILE A 32 -2.85 -0.08 2.44
N GLY A 33 -3.78 0.87 2.61
CA GLY A 33 -4.10 1.43 3.91
C GLY A 33 -5.05 0.53 4.70
N THR A 34 -4.96 0.59 6.03
CA THR A 34 -5.80 -0.21 6.93
C THR A 34 -6.63 0.63 7.90
N ARG A 35 -7.63 -0.02 8.52
CA ARG A 35 -8.48 0.59 9.54
C ARG A 35 -7.73 1.03 10.79
N SER A 36 -6.59 0.39 11.10
CA SER A 36 -5.77 0.72 12.28
C SER A 36 -4.69 1.76 11.99
N GLY A 37 -4.71 2.39 10.82
CA GLY A 37 -3.73 3.43 10.48
C GLY A 37 -2.40 2.91 9.97
N ARG A 38 -2.35 1.65 9.52
CA ARG A 38 -1.14 1.01 8.99
C ARG A 38 -1.15 1.02 7.47
N LEU A 39 0.03 1.16 6.88
CA LEU A 39 0.25 1.04 5.44
C LEU A 39 1.03 -0.25 5.16
N LYS A 40 0.44 -1.15 4.38
CA LYS A 40 1.07 -2.37 3.91
C LYS A 40 1.66 -2.13 2.53
N LYS A 41 2.92 -2.53 2.31
CA LYS A 41 3.53 -2.55 0.98
C LYS A 41 3.52 -3.99 0.46
N VAL A 42 2.91 -4.21 -0.70
CA VAL A 42 2.73 -5.52 -1.31
C VAL A 42 3.29 -5.49 -2.73
N ARG A 43 4.27 -6.35 -3.01
CA ARG A 43 4.74 -6.60 -4.39
C ARG A 43 3.73 -7.51 -5.07
N VAL A 44 3.28 -7.16 -6.26
CA VAL A 44 2.29 -7.93 -7.03
C VAL A 44 3.01 -8.72 -8.10
N ASP A 45 3.12 -10.04 -7.89
CA ASP A 45 3.93 -10.95 -8.72
C ASP A 45 3.07 -11.74 -9.73
N GLY A 46 1.75 -11.73 -9.59
CA GLY A 46 0.84 -12.51 -10.44
C GLY A 46 0.78 -13.98 -10.03
N PRO A 47 0.01 -14.84 -10.71
CA PRO A 47 -0.15 -16.25 -10.31
C PRO A 47 1.12 -17.09 -10.54
N PRO A 48 1.41 -18.09 -9.68
CA PRO A 48 0.62 -18.50 -8.50
C PRO A 48 0.84 -17.66 -7.23
N GLU A 49 1.86 -16.81 -7.19
CA GLU A 49 2.31 -16.09 -5.98
C GLU A 49 1.31 -15.02 -5.51
N GLY A 50 0.53 -14.45 -6.42
CA GLY A 50 -0.41 -13.36 -6.21
C GLY A 50 0.32 -12.07 -5.84
N GLY A 51 0.57 -11.90 -4.54
CA GLY A 51 1.30 -10.76 -4.01
C GLY A 51 1.96 -11.04 -2.66
N VAL A 52 3.15 -10.46 -2.47
CA VAL A 52 4.00 -10.65 -1.29
C VAL A 52 4.04 -9.35 -0.49
N GLN A 53 3.51 -9.38 0.73
CA GLN A 53 3.67 -8.27 1.66
C GLN A 53 5.08 -8.30 2.24
N TYR A 54 5.90 -7.30 1.91
CA TYR A 54 7.28 -7.21 2.39
C TYR A 54 7.45 -6.19 3.53
N GLU A 55 6.50 -5.29 3.73
CA GLU A 55 6.58 -4.30 4.81
C GLU A 55 5.21 -3.87 5.34
N THR A 56 5.16 -3.46 6.60
CA THR A 56 4.03 -2.72 7.16
C THR A 56 4.49 -1.57 8.05
N LEU A 57 4.06 -0.36 7.72
CA LEU A 57 4.36 0.88 8.44
C LEU A 57 3.17 1.32 9.29
N THR A 58 3.42 1.81 10.50
CA THR A 58 2.41 2.53 11.28
C THR A 58 2.46 4.00 10.89
N VAL A 59 1.41 4.50 10.24
CA VAL A 59 1.39 5.85 9.65
C VAL A 59 0.57 6.82 10.50
N MET A 60 -0.61 6.39 10.95
CA MET A 60 -1.51 7.22 11.74
C MET A 60 -1.39 6.91 13.22
N THR A 61 -1.10 7.95 14.00
CA THR A 61 -1.06 7.88 15.46
C THR A 61 -2.47 7.75 16.03
N GLY A 62 -2.64 6.94 17.08
CA GLY A 62 -3.96 6.71 17.69
C GLY A 62 -4.88 5.75 16.92
N GLY A 63 -4.38 5.11 15.86
CA GLY A 63 -5.11 4.04 15.17
C GLY A 63 -6.19 4.52 14.21
N SER A 64 -6.16 5.80 13.79
CA SER A 64 -7.14 6.35 12.85
C SER A 64 -7.04 5.64 11.48
N PRO A 65 -8.16 5.26 10.84
CA PRO A 65 -8.16 4.63 9.52
C PRO A 65 -7.46 5.49 8.47
N ILE A 66 -6.75 4.84 7.54
CA ILE A 66 -6.28 5.52 6.33
C ILE A 66 -7.46 5.68 5.37
N LEU A 67 -7.69 6.91 4.92
CA LEU A 67 -8.74 7.25 3.95
C LEU A 67 -8.36 6.82 2.53
N ARG A 68 -9.37 6.80 1.65
CA ARG A 68 -9.23 6.35 0.25
C ARG A 68 -8.23 7.18 -0.54
N ASP A 69 -8.19 8.48 -0.26
CA ASP A 69 -7.39 9.41 -1.03
C ASP A 69 -5.92 9.30 -0.58
N MET A 70 -5.09 8.87 -1.53
CA MET A 70 -3.65 8.84 -1.42
C MET A 70 -3.08 9.38 -2.74
N ALA A 71 -1.91 10.02 -2.68
CA ALA A 71 -1.31 10.60 -3.87
C ALA A 71 0.21 10.50 -3.84
N PHE A 72 0.82 10.18 -4.98
CA PHE A 72 2.25 10.40 -5.16
C PHE A 72 2.51 11.86 -5.49
N SER A 73 3.63 12.39 -5.01
CA SER A 73 4.16 13.66 -5.52
C SER A 73 4.50 13.55 -7.01
N LEU A 74 4.54 14.69 -7.70
CA LEU A 74 4.82 14.74 -9.15
C LEU A 74 6.21 14.20 -9.49
N ASP A 75 7.20 14.46 -8.63
CA ASP A 75 8.57 13.96 -8.73
C ASP A 75 8.70 12.51 -8.23
N ARG A 76 7.62 11.92 -7.71
CA ARG A 76 7.54 10.55 -7.19
C ARG A 76 8.48 10.27 -6.01
N ASN A 77 8.88 11.29 -5.27
CA ASN A 77 9.70 11.16 -4.06
C ASN A 77 8.88 11.02 -2.77
N SER A 78 7.57 11.23 -2.85
CA SER A 78 6.68 11.23 -1.69
C SER A 78 5.37 10.52 -1.97
N LEU A 79 4.84 9.85 -0.94
CA LEU A 79 3.48 9.35 -0.87
C LEU A 79 2.73 10.10 0.23
N TYR A 80 1.67 10.80 -0.15
CA TYR A 80 0.75 11.47 0.76
C TYR A 80 -0.38 10.53 1.14
N ILE A 81 -0.59 10.41 2.45
CA ILE A 81 -1.59 9.53 3.07
C ILE A 81 -2.34 10.34 4.11
N MET A 82 -3.65 10.15 4.21
CA MET A 82 -4.47 10.93 5.13
C MET A 82 -5.42 10.08 5.99
N SER A 83 -5.76 10.63 7.15
CA SER A 83 -6.89 10.27 8.00
C SER A 83 -7.86 11.46 8.05
N ASP A 84 -8.95 11.35 8.82
CA ASP A 84 -9.91 12.46 9.01
C ASP A 84 -9.29 13.72 9.62
N ASN A 85 -8.15 13.59 10.31
CA ASN A 85 -7.55 14.65 11.13
C ASN A 85 -6.07 14.92 10.84
N GLN A 86 -5.46 14.19 9.91
CA GLN A 86 -4.03 14.30 9.64
C GLN A 86 -3.69 13.93 8.19
N VAL A 87 -2.69 14.62 7.64
CA VAL A 87 -1.98 14.19 6.43
C VAL A 87 -0.53 13.87 6.81
N ARG A 88 -0.01 12.77 6.27
CA ARG A 88 1.38 12.32 6.42
C ARG A 88 2.05 12.29 5.05
N ASN A 89 3.25 12.84 4.99
CA ASN A 89 4.16 12.69 3.86
C ASN A 89 5.16 11.58 4.20
N LEU A 90 5.13 10.49 3.45
CA LEU A 90 6.12 9.42 3.53
C LEU A 90 7.10 9.54 2.37
N PRO A 91 8.42 9.44 2.60
CA PRO A 91 9.36 9.31 1.49
C PRO A 91 9.05 8.06 0.69
N PHE A 92 9.14 8.16 -0.63
CA PHE A 92 8.94 7.02 -1.51
C PHE A 92 10.07 6.01 -1.28
N PRO A 93 9.76 4.70 -1.09
CA PRO A 93 10.80 3.71 -0.84
C PRO A 93 11.67 3.49 -2.07
N THR A 94 12.98 3.47 -1.87
CA THR A 94 13.98 3.18 -2.91
C THR A 94 14.22 1.66 -3.04
N LEU A 95 14.81 1.23 -4.17
CA LEU A 95 15.08 -0.16 -4.59
C LEU A 95 15.48 -1.14 -3.47
N THR A 96 16.24 -0.68 -2.48
CA THR A 96 16.87 -1.53 -1.48
C THR A 96 15.87 -2.33 -0.65
N GLU A 97 14.65 -1.82 -0.45
CA GLU A 97 13.60 -2.51 0.33
C GLU A 97 12.85 -3.60 -0.47
N MET A 98 12.86 -3.54 -1.81
CA MET A 98 12.08 -4.43 -2.67
C MET A 98 12.72 -5.81 -2.93
N PHE A 99 14.02 -5.95 -2.67
CA PHE A 99 14.79 -7.19 -2.94
C PHE A 99 15.07 -8.04 -1.69
N ILE A 100 14.53 -7.70 -0.52
CA ILE A 100 14.80 -8.42 0.75
C ILE A 100 13.72 -9.48 1.06
N GLY A 101 12.74 -9.67 0.16
CA GLY A 101 11.68 -10.67 0.30
C GLY A 101 11.80 -11.83 -0.66
#